data_AF-A0AAI9R874-F1
#
_entry.id   AF-A0AAI9R874-F1
#
_cell.length_a   1.000
_cell.length_b   1.000
_cell.length_c   1.000
_cell.angle_alpha   90.00
_cell.angle_beta   90.00
_cell.angle_gamma   90.00
#
_symmetry.space_group_name_H-M   'P 1'
#
loop_
_entity.id
_entity.type
_entity.pdbx_description
1 polymer ?
#
loop_
_entity_poly.entity_id
_entity_poly.type
_entity_poly.pdbx_seq_one_letter_code
_entity_poly.pdbx_strand_id
1 'polypeptide(L)'
;MLGRMTPITMGMEITHLGSGSRGNSTLLSSGGTRALVDCGFSLRQMESRLLLAGVEPQSIDAILVTHHHSDHSNSAKRASDKWEAVLHANLSTANKMGWQPISECRTFGHL
;
A
#
# COMPACT_ATOMS: atom_id res chain seq x y z
N MET A 1 8.37 44.92 -5.49
CA MET A 1 8.60 43.54 -5.97
C MET A 1 7.65 42.61 -5.22
N LEU A 2 6.52 42.22 -5.83
CA LEU A 2 5.67 41.15 -5.28
C LEU A 2 6.28 39.80 -5.67
N GLY A 3 6.79 39.07 -4.68
CA GLY A 3 7.25 37.69 -4.88
C GLY A 3 6.09 36.83 -5.33
N ARG A 4 6.22 36.20 -6.51
CA ARG A 4 5.25 35.21 -6.98
C ARG A 4 5.29 34.03 -6.02
N MET A 5 4.26 33.87 -5.20
CA MET A 5 3.99 32.60 -4.53
C MET A 5 3.64 31.58 -5.63
N THR A 6 4.54 30.64 -5.91
CA THR A 6 4.19 29.44 -6.66
C THR A 6 3.08 28.72 -5.90
N PRO A 7 1.94 28.37 -6.52
CA PRO A 7 0.95 27.52 -5.87
C PRO A 7 1.66 26.23 -5.47
N ILE A 8 1.54 25.83 -4.21
CA ILE A 8 1.95 24.49 -3.79
C ILE A 8 0.88 23.54 -4.34
N THR A 9 1.00 23.14 -5.60
CA THR A 9 0.16 22.09 -6.16
C THR A 9 0.64 20.77 -5.57
N MET A 10 0.01 20.31 -4.49
CA MET A 10 0.20 18.94 -4.03
C MET A 10 -0.45 18.00 -5.04
N GLY A 11 0.36 17.42 -5.92
CA GLY A 11 -0.06 16.41 -6.88
C GLY A 11 -0.22 15.05 -6.22
N MET A 12 -1.01 14.19 -6.86
CA MET A 12 -1.08 12.76 -6.57
C MET A 12 -0.51 12.01 -7.76
N GLU A 13 0.47 11.16 -7.51
CA GLU A 13 1.03 10.23 -8.48
C GLU A 13 0.45 8.83 -8.24
N ILE A 14 0.10 8.15 -9.32
CA ILE A 14 -0.46 6.81 -9.31
C ILE A 14 0.42 5.95 -10.22
N THR A 15 1.07 4.95 -9.65
CA THR A 15 1.91 4.01 -10.41
C THR A 15 1.36 2.59 -10.27
N HIS A 16 0.99 2.01 -11.40
CA HIS A 16 0.49 0.64 -11.43
C HIS A 16 1.68 -0.35 -11.41
N LEU A 17 1.84 -1.10 -10.33
CA LEU A 17 2.93 -2.08 -10.18
C LEU A 17 2.57 -3.44 -10.80
N GLY A 18 1.29 -3.63 -11.12
CA GLY A 18 0.76 -4.71 -11.94
C GLY A 18 -0.66 -5.07 -11.55
N SER A 19 -1.35 -5.75 -12.48
CA SER A 19 -2.69 -6.30 -12.27
C SER A 19 -2.85 -7.67 -12.94
N GLY A 20 -3.69 -8.51 -12.35
CA GLY A 20 -4.10 -9.81 -12.87
C GLY A 20 -4.00 -10.92 -11.82
N SER A 21 -4.27 -12.16 -12.24
CA SER A 21 -4.35 -13.34 -11.35
C SER A 21 -3.06 -13.67 -10.59
N ARG A 22 -1.93 -13.07 -10.97
CA ARG A 22 -0.61 -13.27 -10.34
C ARG A 22 -0.25 -12.18 -9.34
N GLY A 23 -1.13 -11.21 -9.12
CA GLY A 23 -0.97 -10.13 -8.16
C GLY A 23 -1.46 -8.79 -8.70
N ASN A 24 -2.05 -8.01 -7.79
CA ASN A 24 -2.44 -6.63 -7.97
C ASN A 24 -1.70 -5.78 -6.94
N SER A 25 -1.16 -4.64 -7.39
CA SER A 25 -0.66 -3.60 -6.51
C SER A 25 -0.54 -2.28 -7.26
N THR A 26 -1.00 -1.20 -6.62
CA THR A 26 -0.89 0.17 -7.11
C THR A 26 -0.23 1.03 -6.04
N LEU A 27 0.81 1.77 -6.42
CA LEU A 27 1.44 2.76 -5.57
C LEU A 27 0.74 4.12 -5.75
N LEU A 28 0.39 4.74 -4.63
CA LEU A 28 -0.09 6.11 -4.52
C LEU A 28 0.95 6.94 -3.80
N SER A 29 1.36 8.06 -4.38
CA SER A 29 2.32 8.99 -3.76
C SER A 29 1.73 10.41 -3.75
N SER A 30 1.69 11.06 -2.60
CA SER A 30 1.28 12.47 -2.48
C SER A 30 1.78 13.09 -1.18
N GLY A 31 2.23 14.35 -1.22
CA GLY A 31 2.59 15.10 -0.01
C GLY A 31 3.68 14.45 0.86
N GLY A 32 4.55 13.61 0.26
CA GLY A 32 5.57 12.84 0.98
C GLY A 32 5.10 11.48 1.52
N THR A 33 3.81 11.17 1.45
CA THR A 33 3.26 9.86 1.81
C THR A 33 3.24 8.91 0.62
N ARG A 34 3.55 7.65 0.86
CA ARG A 34 3.48 6.54 -0.09
C ARG A 34 2.62 5.41 0.46
N ALA A 35 1.57 5.06 -0.25
CA ALA A 35 0.68 3.97 0.13
C ALA A 35 0.53 2.96 -1.02
N LEU A 36 0.46 1.69 -0.68
CA LEU A 36 0.05 0.66 -1.62
C LEU A 36 -1.44 0.38 -1.50
N VAL A 37 -2.13 0.28 -2.64
CA VAL A 37 -3.42 -0.39 -2.76
C VAL A 37 -3.14 -1.79 -3.26
N ASP A 38 -3.43 -2.77 -2.42
CA ASP A 38 -3.10 -4.19 -2.53
C ASP A 38 -1.60 -4.50 -2.55
N CYS A 39 -1.28 -5.73 -2.13
CA CYS A 39 0.06 -6.28 -2.04
C CYS A 39 0.02 -7.77 -2.45
N GLY A 40 -0.53 -8.01 -3.64
CA GLY A 40 -0.89 -9.34 -4.13
C GLY A 40 0.26 -10.18 -4.71
N PHE A 41 1.39 -9.54 -5.04
CA PHE A 41 2.57 -10.26 -5.47
C PHE A 41 3.30 -10.92 -4.29
N SER A 42 4.26 -11.81 -4.57
CA SER A 42 5.21 -12.23 -3.53
C SER A 42 6.06 -11.05 -3.04
N LEU A 43 6.58 -11.12 -1.82
CA LEU A 43 7.38 -10.03 -1.23
C LEU A 43 8.57 -9.64 -2.13
N ARG A 44 9.29 -10.64 -2.67
CA ARG A 44 10.40 -10.40 -3.61
C ARG A 44 9.95 -9.67 -4.88
N GLN A 45 8.79 -10.04 -5.41
CA GLN A 45 8.24 -9.39 -6.60
C GLN A 45 7.79 -7.96 -6.32
N MET A 46 7.25 -7.70 -5.12
CA MET A 46 6.91 -6.35 -4.68
C MET A 46 8.15 -5.47 -4.57
N GLU A 47 9.19 -5.93 -3.88
CA GLU A 47 10.46 -5.18 -3.73
C GLU A 47 11.07 -4.87 -5.09
N SER A 48 11.12 -5.86 -5.99
CA SER A 48 11.61 -5.64 -7.35
C SER A 48 10.78 -4.60 -8.13
N ARG A 49 9.46 -4.55 -7.96
CA ARG A 49 8.59 -3.59 -8.66
C ARG A 49 8.74 -2.18 -8.11
N LEU A 50 8.81 -2.06 -6.80
CA LEU A 50 9.03 -0.78 -6.12
C LEU A 50 10.37 -0.17 -6.54
N LEU A 51 11.44 -0.98 -6.54
CA LEU A 51 12.76 -0.54 -6.97
C LEU A 51 12.78 -0.13 -8.46
N LEU A 52 12.08 -0.87 -9.33
CA LEU A 52 11.91 -0.48 -10.73
C LEU A 52 11.15 0.85 -10.91
N ALA A 53 10.25 1.18 -9.98
CA ALA A 53 9.56 2.46 -9.91
C ALA A 53 10.37 3.56 -9.18
N GLY A 54 11.61 3.27 -8.76
CA GLY A 54 12.47 4.22 -8.04
C GLY A 54 12.06 4.44 -6.57
N VAL A 55 11.36 3.48 -5.97
CA VAL A 55 10.84 3.55 -4.59
C VAL A 55 11.49 2.48 -3.73
N GLU A 56 12.09 2.91 -2.62
CA GLU A 56 12.59 2.01 -1.58
C GLU A 56 11.42 1.38 -0.81
N PRO A 57 11.37 0.05 -0.63
CA PRO A 57 10.25 -0.61 0.05
C PRO A 57 9.98 -0.09 1.48
N GLN A 58 11.04 0.24 2.22
CA GLN A 58 10.96 0.81 3.57
C GLN A 58 10.39 2.23 3.62
N SER A 59 10.19 2.87 2.47
CA SER A 59 9.54 4.19 2.38
C SER A 59 8.03 4.11 2.18
N ILE A 60 7.44 2.91 2.17
CA ILE A 60 6.00 2.72 2.12
C ILE A 60 5.42 2.95 3.52
N ASP A 61 4.54 3.93 3.66
CA ASP A 61 3.92 4.27 4.95
C ASP A 61 2.74 3.35 5.28
N ALA A 62 1.99 2.92 4.25
CA ALA A 62 0.76 2.16 4.44
C ALA A 62 0.49 1.16 3.32
N ILE A 63 -0.20 0.07 3.66
CA ILE A 63 -0.71 -0.93 2.73
C ILE A 63 -2.20 -1.08 2.98
N LEU A 64 -3.03 -0.78 1.98
CA LEU A 64 -4.48 -0.91 2.01
C LEU A 64 -4.88 -2.13 1.19
N VAL A 65 -5.44 -3.16 1.83
CA VAL A 65 -5.92 -4.36 1.16
C VAL A 65 -7.41 -4.23 0.88
N THR A 66 -7.79 -4.34 -0.39
CA THR A 66 -9.18 -4.20 -0.85
C THR A 66 -10.04 -5.39 -0.42
N HIS A 67 -9.51 -6.60 -0.58
CA HIS A 67 -10.16 -7.83 -0.16
C HIS A 67 -9.17 -9.01 0.01
N HIS A 68 -9.63 -10.06 0.68
CA HIS A 68 -8.82 -11.21 1.13
C HIS A 68 -8.17 -12.11 0.07
N HIS A 69 -8.53 -12.02 -1.22
CA HIS A 69 -7.97 -12.95 -2.21
C HIS A 69 -6.45 -12.80 -2.34
N SER A 70 -5.75 -13.90 -2.60
CA SER A 70 -4.29 -13.92 -2.58
C SER A 70 -3.67 -12.98 -3.60
N ASP A 71 -4.27 -12.81 -4.78
CA ASP A 71 -3.83 -11.86 -5.79
C ASP A 71 -4.00 -10.39 -5.35
N HIS A 72 -4.51 -10.12 -4.14
CA HIS A 72 -4.55 -8.81 -3.50
C HIS A 72 -3.79 -8.76 -2.16
N SER A 73 -3.73 -9.88 -1.42
CA SER A 73 -3.30 -9.90 -0.01
C SER A 73 -2.02 -10.70 0.27
N ASN A 74 -1.51 -11.48 -0.70
CA ASN A 74 -0.50 -12.53 -0.51
C ASN A 74 0.72 -12.14 0.34
N SER A 75 1.31 -10.96 0.10
CA SER A 75 2.48 -10.51 0.88
C SER A 75 2.17 -9.39 1.86
N ALA A 76 0.92 -8.90 1.94
CA ALA A 76 0.55 -7.70 2.68
C ALA A 76 1.05 -7.68 4.14
N LYS A 77 0.78 -8.73 4.92
CA LYS A 77 1.23 -8.79 6.33
C LYS A 77 2.75 -8.86 6.47
N ARG A 78 3.41 -9.69 5.66
CA ARG A 78 4.88 -9.81 5.66
C ARG A 78 5.57 -8.51 5.23
N ALA A 79 4.98 -7.82 4.27
CA ALA A 79 5.41 -6.52 3.80
C ALA A 79 5.23 -5.45 4.89
N SER A 80 4.07 -5.40 5.53
CA SER A 80 3.79 -4.52 6.68
C SER A 80 4.81 -4.71 7.79
N ASP A 81 5.09 -5.96 8.20
CA ASP A 81 6.08 -6.24 9.25
C ASP A 81 7.51 -5.84 8.83
N LYS A 82 7.90 -6.13 7.58
CA LYS A 82 9.28 -5.90 7.10
C LYS A 82 9.56 -4.42 6.82
N TRP A 83 8.57 -3.69 6.32
CA TRP A 83 8.71 -2.29 5.92
C TRP A 83 8.19 -1.33 6.99
N GLU A 84 7.69 -1.86 8.10
CA GLU A 84 7.04 -1.10 9.18
C GLU A 84 5.84 -0.26 8.70
N ALA A 85 5.25 -0.65 7.56
CA ALA A 85 4.12 0.01 6.95
C ALA A 85 2.82 -0.36 7.68
N VAL A 86 1.92 0.61 7.87
CA VAL A 86 0.63 0.35 8.52
C VAL A 86 -0.28 -0.46 7.60
N LEU A 87 -0.71 -1.64 8.05
CA LEU A 87 -1.67 -2.46 7.32
C LEU A 87 -3.11 -2.03 7.60
N HIS A 88 -3.87 -1.83 6.53
CA HIS A 88 -5.28 -1.46 6.55
C HIS A 88 -6.12 -2.45 5.74
N ALA A 89 -7.28 -2.83 6.27
CA ALA A 89 -8.29 -3.62 5.56
C ALA A 89 -9.66 -3.41 6.22
N ASN A 90 -10.76 -3.84 5.61
CA ASN A 90 -12.01 -3.94 6.37
C ASN A 90 -11.98 -5.15 7.34
N LEU A 91 -12.89 -5.16 8.33
CA LEU A 91 -12.94 -6.24 9.33
C LEU A 91 -13.14 -7.63 8.70
N SER A 92 -13.96 -7.74 7.65
CA SER A 92 -14.21 -8.99 6.93
C SER A 92 -12.93 -9.57 6.32
N THR A 93 -12.11 -8.72 5.70
CA THR A 93 -10.82 -9.13 5.12
C THR A 93 -9.82 -9.51 6.20
N ALA A 94 -9.69 -8.72 7.26
CA ALA A 94 -8.80 -9.03 8.39
C ALA A 94 -9.15 -10.40 9.00
N ASN A 95 -10.44 -10.65 9.27
CA ASN A 95 -10.91 -11.93 9.81
C ASN A 95 -10.59 -13.12 8.89
N LYS A 96 -10.84 -12.99 7.58
CA LYS A 96 -10.55 -14.06 6.62
C LYS A 96 -9.07 -14.34 6.46
N MET A 97 -8.23 -13.32 6.64
CA MET A 97 -6.78 -13.45 6.58
C MET A 97 -6.14 -13.86 7.92
N GLY A 98 -6.93 -13.90 9.00
CA GLY A 98 -6.44 -14.19 10.35
C GLY A 98 -5.62 -13.04 10.96
N TRP A 99 -5.74 -11.81 10.44
CA TRP A 99 -5.05 -10.64 10.98
C TRP A 99 -5.81 -10.07 12.17
N GLN A 100 -5.13 -9.91 13.30
CA GLN A 100 -5.71 -9.34 14.51
C GLN A 100 -6.03 -7.85 14.31
N PRO A 101 -7.29 -7.43 14.51
CA PRO A 101 -7.64 -6.02 14.45
C PRO A 101 -6.83 -5.20 15.45
N ILE A 102 -6.50 -3.96 15.09
CA ILE A 102 -5.76 -2.97 15.89
C ILE A 102 -4.26 -3.29 16.03
N SER A 103 -3.90 -4.51 16.44
CA SER A 103 -2.49 -4.89 16.67
C SER A 103 -1.74 -5.23 15.39
N GLU A 104 -2.40 -5.87 14.42
CA GLU A 104 -1.78 -6.29 13.16
C GLU A 104 -2.36 -5.56 11.95
N CYS A 105 -3.65 -5.21 11.99
CA CYS A 105 -4.35 -4.55 10.91
C CYS A 105 -5.31 -3.50 11.46
N ARG A 106 -5.17 -2.26 11.02
CA ARG A 106 -6.14 -1.18 11.34
C ARG A 106 -7.38 -1.36 10.47
N THR A 107 -8.48 -1.73 11.09
CA THR A 107 -9.72 -1.97 10.37
C THR A 107 -10.47 -0.68 10.05
N PHE A 108 -11.15 -0.64 8.90
CA PHE A 108 -12.07 0.45 8.51
C PHE A 108 -13.45 -0.09 8.12
N GLY A 109 -14.44 0.81 7.99
CA GLY A 109 -15.78 0.48 7.50
C GLY A 109 -16.81 0.12 8.58
N HIS A 110 -16.56 0.47 9.84
CA HIS A 110 -17.63 0.66 10.83
C HIS A 110 -18.22 2.07 10.64
N LEU A 111 -19.03 2.24 9.59
CA LEU A 111 -19.94 3.38 9.44
C LEU A 111 -21.36 2.87 9.62
#